data_AF-A0A383BHF1-F1
#
_entry.id   AF-A0A383BHF1-F1
#
_cell.length_a   1.000
_cell.length_b   1.000
_cell.length_c   1.000
_cell.angle_alpha   90.00
_cell.angle_beta   90.00
_cell.angle_gamma   90.00
#
_symmetry.space_group_name_H-M   'P 1'
#
loop_
_entity.id
_entity.type
_entity.pdbx_description
1 polymer ?
#
loop_
_entity_poly.entity_id
_entity_poly.type
_entity_poly.pdbx_seq_one_letter_code
_entity_poly.pdbx_strand_id
1 'polypeptide(L)' 'MSKNHFSIKGVIFDLDNTLLDFMKMKEVAVKAAVKGMIEAGLEINENESYQDIIAIYEEFGWENQKVFDVFLKQCI' A
#
# COMPACT_ATOMS: atom_id res chain seq x y z
N MET A 1 -8.34 47.21 24.66
CA MET A 1 -8.24 45.72 24.70
C MET A 1 -7.32 45.29 23.58
N SER A 2 -6.09 44.88 23.90
CA SER A 2 -5.11 44.40 22.90
C SER A 2 -5.48 42.98 22.48
N LYS A 3 -5.78 42.77 21.19
CA LYS A 3 -5.90 41.43 20.61
C LYS A 3 -4.49 40.85 20.51
N ASN A 4 -4.12 39.96 21.41
CA ASN A 4 -2.93 39.13 21.24
C ASN A 4 -3.14 38.25 20.00
N HIS A 5 -2.49 38.63 18.89
CA HIS A 5 -2.52 37.87 17.67
C HIS A 5 -1.54 36.70 17.79
N PHE A 6 -2.04 35.51 18.10
CA PHE A 6 -1.23 34.29 18.06
C PHE A 6 -0.91 33.97 16.59
N SER A 7 0.29 34.37 16.15
CA SER A 7 0.84 33.97 14.84
C SER A 7 1.30 32.52 14.93
N ILE A 8 0.77 31.67 14.05
CA ILE A 8 1.23 30.28 13.90
C ILE A 8 2.73 30.31 13.59
N LYS A 9 3.53 29.59 14.40
CA LYS A 9 5.00 29.56 14.30
C LYS A 9 5.54 28.34 13.56
N GLY A 10 4.70 27.33 13.36
CA GLY A 10 5.03 26.12 12.63
C GLY A 10 3.83 25.19 12.55
N VAL A 11 3.88 24.28 11.58
CA VAL A 11 2.93 23.19 11.41
C VAL A 11 3.76 21.92 11.24
N ILE A 12 3.40 20.88 11.97
CA ILE A 12 4.03 19.56 11.87
C ILE A 12 3.09 18.69 11.05
N PHE A 13 3.64 18.01 10.05
CA PHE A 13 2.93 17.06 9.24
C PHE A 13 3.55 15.69 9.40
N ASP A 14 2.69 14.68 9.42
CA ASP A 14 3.10 13.33 9.10
C ASP A 14 3.36 13.21 7.59
N LEU A 15 4.05 12.16 7.17
CA LEU A 15 4.33 11.91 5.76
C LEU A 15 3.22 11.05 5.15
N ASP A 16 3.01 9.87 5.71
CA ASP A 16 2.14 8.86 5.12
C ASP A 16 0.67 9.20 5.31
N ASN A 17 -0.06 9.19 4.20
CA ASN A 17 -1.46 9.58 4.09
C ASN A 17 -1.77 11.01 4.61
N THR A 18 -0.73 11.85 4.76
CA THR A 18 -0.84 13.28 5.09
C THR A 18 -0.24 14.16 4.00
N LEU A 19 1.00 13.89 3.58
CA LEU A 19 1.65 14.54 2.44
C LEU A 19 1.80 13.59 1.23
N LEU A 20 1.73 12.28 1.47
CA LEU A 20 1.88 11.24 0.47
C LEU A 20 0.71 10.26 0.52
N ASP A 21 0.11 9.93 -0.61
CA ASP A 21 -0.91 8.88 -0.69
C ASP A 21 -0.24 7.49 -0.75
N PHE A 22 0.15 6.99 0.42
CA PHE A 22 0.83 5.71 0.57
C PHE A 22 -0.06 4.55 0.11
N MET A 23 -1.37 4.62 0.39
CA MET A 23 -2.32 3.59 -0.02
C MET A 23 -2.41 3.48 -1.54
N LYS A 24 -2.48 4.62 -2.24
CA LYS A 24 -2.51 4.62 -3.70
C LYS A 24 -1.21 4.10 -4.30
N MET A 25 -0.06 4.51 -3.73
CA MET A 25 1.23 3.97 -4.16
C MET A 25 1.29 2.46 -4.01
N LYS A 26 0.81 1.93 -2.88
CA LYS A 26 0.81 0.49 -2.63
C LYS A 26 -0.13 -0.26 -3.58
N GLU A 27 -1.33 0.26 -3.84
CA GLU A 27 -2.24 -0.29 -4.85
C GLU A 27 -1.55 -0.46 -6.21
N VAL A 28 -0.90 0.61 -6.69
CA VAL A 28 -0.21 0.60 -7.99
C VAL A 28 0.93 -0.40 -8.00
N ALA A 29 1.72 -0.46 -6.92
CA ALA A 29 2.83 -1.40 -6.79
C ALA A 29 2.37 -2.86 -6.82
N VAL A 30 1.28 -3.20 -6.11
CA VAL A 30 0.72 -4.55 -6.11
C VAL A 30 0.21 -4.94 -7.49
N LYS A 31 -0.55 -4.06 -8.16
CA LYS A 31 -1.04 -4.33 -9.53
C LYS A 31 0.11 -4.56 -10.51
N ALA A 32 1.16 -3.73 -10.43
CA ALA A 32 2.35 -3.89 -11.25
C ALA A 32 3.07 -5.22 -10.98
N ALA A 33 3.17 -5.64 -9.70
CA ALA A 33 3.77 -6.91 -9.33
C ALA A 33 2.97 -8.11 -9.87
N VAL A 34 1.64 -8.11 -9.70
CA VAL A 34 0.75 -9.15 -10.25
C VAL A 34 0.90 -9.25 -11.77
N LYS A 35 0.90 -8.12 -12.46
CA LYS A 35 1.13 -8.09 -13.91
C LYS A 35 2.49 -8.67 -14.29
N GLY A 36 3.55 -8.32 -13.56
CA GLY A 36 4.88 -8.89 -13.76
C GLY A 36 4.94 -10.40 -13.54
N MET A 37 4.16 -10.94 -12.60
CA MET A 37 4.05 -12.39 -12.39
C MET A 37 3.35 -13.08 -13.57
N ILE A 38 2.26 -12.49 -14.08
CA ILE A 38 1.55 -12.99 -15.27
C ILE A 38 2.46 -12.98 -16.50
N GLU A 39 3.20 -11.88 -16.71
CA GLU A 39 4.17 -11.75 -17.81
C GLU A 39 5.33 -12.75 -17.69
N ALA A 40 5.67 -13.18 -16.47
CA ALA A 40 6.65 -14.23 -16.22
C ALA A 40 6.09 -15.66 -16.41
N GLY A 41 4.80 -15.80 -16.73
CA GLY A 41 4.15 -17.08 -17.03
C GLY A 41 3.32 -17.68 -15.89
N LEU A 42 3.04 -16.93 -14.82
CA LEU A 42 2.13 -17.40 -13.76
C LEU A 42 0.67 -17.27 -14.23
N GLU A 43 -0.05 -18.40 -14.25
CA GLU A 43 -1.46 -18.46 -14.69
C GLU A 43 -2.42 -18.05 -13.56
N ILE A 44 -2.61 -16.74 -13.38
CA ILE A 44 -3.48 -16.16 -12.34
C ILE A 44 -4.39 -15.07 -12.90
N ASN A 45 -5.52 -14.79 -12.23
CA ASN A 45 -6.39 -13.66 -12.56
C ASN A 45 -5.87 -12.39 -11.88
N GLU A 46 -5.65 -11.32 -12.65
CA GLU A 46 -5.08 -10.06 -12.13
C GLU A 46 -5.92 -9.43 -11.01
N ASN A 47 -7.25 -9.39 -11.16
CA ASN A 47 -8.13 -8.75 -10.18
C ASN A 47 -8.26 -9.57 -8.90
N GLU A 48 -8.46 -10.89 -9.03
CA GLU A 48 -8.54 -11.78 -7.87
C GLU A 48 -7.23 -11.77 -7.09
N SER A 49 -6.09 -11.86 -7.79
CA SER A 49 -4.76 -11.84 -7.18
C SER A 49 -4.47 -10.54 -6.46
N TYR A 50 -4.90 -9.40 -7.00
CA TYR A 50 -4.82 -8.13 -6.30
C TYR A 50 -5.61 -8.17 -4.98
N GLN A 51 -6.86 -8.66 -5.00
CA GLN A 51 -7.68 -8.74 -3.79
C GLN A 51 -7.07 -9.70 -2.76
N ASP A 52 -6.53 -10.84 -3.19
CA ASP A 52 -5.88 -11.81 -2.31
C ASP A 52 -4.66 -11.19 -1.62
N ILE A 53 -3.83 -10.44 -2.36
CA ILE A 53 -2.67 -9.74 -1.79
C ILE A 53 -3.09 -8.65 -0.80
N ILE A 54 -4.17 -7.91 -1.09
CA ILE A 54 -4.72 -6.94 -0.13
C ILE A 54 -5.23 -7.65 1.13
N ALA A 55 -5.93 -8.77 1.01
CA ALA A 55 -6.38 -9.56 2.15
C ALA A 55 -5.21 -10.06 3.01
N ILE A 56 -4.09 -10.48 2.40
CA ILE A 56 -2.86 -10.84 3.13
C ILE A 56 -2.30 -9.62 3.89
N TYR A 57 -2.32 -8.42 3.31
CA TYR A 57 -1.92 -7.22 4.04
C TYR A 57 -2.85 -6.91 5.22
N GLU A 58 -4.16 -7.12 5.07
CA GLU A 58 -5.13 -6.93 6.14
C GLU A 58 -4.94 -7.95 7.28
N GLU A 59 -4.59 -9.19 6.95
CA GLU A 59 -4.38 -10.27 7.93
C GLU A 59 -3.03 -10.13 8.66
N PHE A 60 -1.93 -9.94 7.91
CA PHE A 60 -0.57 -9.98 8.44
C PHE A 60 0.03 -8.60 8.73
N GLY A 61 -0.67 -7.53 8.35
CA GLY A 61 -0.24 -6.14 8.53
C GLY A 61 0.38 -5.52 7.28
N TRP A 62 0.15 -4.22 7.12
CA TRP A 62 0.57 -3.41 5.96
C TRP A 62 2.09 -3.24 5.83
N GLU A 63 2.86 -3.63 6.83
CA GLU A 63 4.33 -3.63 6.84
C GLU A 63 4.95 -5.00 6.50
N ASN A 64 4.13 -6.01 6.20
CA ASN A 64 4.62 -7.35 5.88
C ASN A 64 5.48 -7.33 4.60
N GLN A 65 6.79 -7.57 4.76
CA GLN A 65 7.75 -7.60 3.65
C GLN A 65 7.68 -8.87 2.80
N LYS A 66 6.98 -9.91 3.25
CA LYS A 66 6.86 -11.21 2.58
C LYS A 66 5.50 -11.45 1.95
N VAL A 67 4.73 -10.38 1.69
CA VAL A 67 3.36 -10.48 1.18
C VAL A 67 3.28 -11.33 -0.10
N PHE A 68 4.23 -11.15 -1.04
CA PHE A 68 4.25 -11.88 -2.29
C PHE A 68 4.68 -13.34 -2.10
N ASP A 69 5.55 -13.64 -1.12
CA ASP A 69 5.90 -15.01 -0.79
C ASP A 69 4.69 -15.78 -0.22
N VAL A 70 3.88 -15.12 0.61
CA VAL A 70 2.64 -15.70 1.15
C VAL A 70 1.64 -15.96 0.02
N PHE A 71 1.44 -14.96 -0.84
CA PHE A 71 0.58 -15.09 -2.02
C PHE A 71 1.01 -16.25 -2.94
N LEU A 72 2.29 -16.30 -3.33
CA LEU A 72 2.79 -17.34 -4.23
C LEU A 72 2.68 -18.76 -3.64
N LYS A 73 2.80 -18.91 -2.32
CA LYS A 73 2.57 -20.20 -1.63
C LYS A 73 1.11 -20.65 -1.62
N GLN A 74 0.16 -19.77 -1.90
CA GLN A 74 -1.26 -20.11 -2.06
C GLN A 74 -1.58 -20.51 -3.51
N CYS A 75 -0.78 -20.07 -4.48
CA CYS A 75 -0.97 -20.36 -5.91
C CYS A 75 -0.33 -21.68 -6.37
N ILE A 76 0.69 -22.18 -5.68
CA ILE A 76 1.45 -23.41 -5.98
C ILE A 76 0.99 -24.54 -5.07
#